data_AF-A0A357F4Z7-F1
#
_entry.id   AF-A0A357F4Z7-F1
#
_cell.length_a   1.000
_cell.length_b   1.000
_cell.length_c   1.000
_cell.angle_alpha   90.00
_cell.angle_beta   90.00
_cell.angle_gamma   90.00
#
_symmetry.space_group_name_H-M   'P 1'
#
loop_
_entity.id
_entity.type
_entity.pdbx_description
1 polymer ?
#
loop_
_entity_poly.entity_id
_entity_poly.type
_entity_poly.pdbx_seq_one_letter_code
_entity_poly.pdbx_strand_id
1 'polypeptide(L)'
;MRAKQVWFHNFVVGRLRRLFVAAAVAVIAGVLFQVSSAQSNNGKLAADPPETRQPHSSLKKMNTRPQASAEPAGSEDPAAKSPEKRLFYYEFTQPDFVISRIVITHDSSGKGEISFKKSGISEMITEPILISPPVISRLESAFARLSFLDSSENYQYEKDYAHLGTVKIRLTDAGRSREAVFNWTENPDAKLLKDEYRRISNQFMWIFEIGVARENQPLDSPRLMKFLDSLLKRNEVADSAQMLPFLHGLTDDERLPLIARNHAARLAKQIEKQKNNPQ
;
A
#
# COMPACT_ATOMS: atom_id res chain seq x y z
N MET A 1 7.68 17.07 -27.99
CA MET A 1 7.06 15.82 -27.48
C MET A 1 8.06 14.95 -26.66
N ARG A 2 8.74 15.49 -25.64
CA ARG A 2 9.76 14.73 -24.85
C ARG A 2 9.54 14.73 -23.32
N ALA A 3 8.36 15.10 -22.84
CA ALA A 3 8.08 15.23 -21.41
C ALA A 3 7.38 14.01 -20.75
N LYS A 4 6.97 12.99 -21.53
CA LYS A 4 6.19 11.84 -21.00
C LYS A 4 7.03 10.62 -20.56
N GLN A 5 8.35 10.59 -20.84
CA GLN A 5 9.21 9.44 -20.56
C GLN A 5 9.96 9.50 -19.21
N VAL A 6 10.07 10.67 -18.58
CA VAL A 6 10.89 10.83 -17.36
C VAL A 6 10.17 10.31 -16.10
N TRP A 7 8.83 10.24 -16.11
CA TRP A 7 8.06 9.86 -14.92
C TRP A 7 8.19 8.37 -14.55
N PHE A 8 8.23 7.46 -15.53
CA PHE A 8 8.34 6.02 -15.27
C PHE A 8 9.72 5.59 -14.75
N HIS A 9 10.79 6.30 -15.10
CA HIS A 9 12.15 5.93 -14.65
C HIS A 9 12.37 6.23 -13.16
N ASN A 10 11.73 7.28 -12.63
CA ASN A 10 11.79 7.63 -11.21
C ASN A 10 10.84 6.79 -10.33
N PHE A 11 9.89 6.04 -10.92
CA PHE A 11 8.94 5.19 -10.20
C PHE A 11 9.58 3.92 -9.61
N VAL A 12 10.70 3.43 -10.17
CA VAL A 12 11.28 2.14 -9.77
C VAL A 12 12.60 2.27 -9.00
N VAL A 13 13.47 3.24 -9.30
CA VAL A 13 14.87 3.18 -8.84
C VAL A 13 15.16 3.96 -7.54
N GLY A 14 14.31 4.93 -7.16
CA GLY A 14 14.68 5.95 -6.17
C GLY A 14 14.30 5.69 -4.71
N ARG A 15 13.15 5.05 -4.43
CA ARG A 15 12.56 5.03 -3.07
C ARG A 15 12.59 3.67 -2.35
N LEU A 16 12.71 2.55 -3.05
CA LEU A 16 12.80 1.22 -2.46
C LEU A 16 14.08 0.99 -1.62
N ARG A 17 15.12 1.82 -1.79
CA ARG A 17 16.37 1.75 -1.01
C ARG A 17 16.23 2.09 0.48
N ARG A 18 15.12 2.70 0.94
CA ARG A 18 15.02 3.21 2.32
C ARG A 18 14.18 2.38 3.29
N LEU A 19 13.52 1.31 2.84
CA LEU A 19 12.56 0.58 3.68
C LEU A 19 13.02 -0.79 4.20
N PHE A 20 14.22 -1.28 3.86
CA PHE A 20 14.68 -2.61 4.31
C PHE A 20 16.13 -2.64 4.79
N VAL A 21 16.46 -1.84 5.81
CA VAL A 21 17.61 -2.09 6.68
C VAL A 21 17.16 -1.95 8.14
N ALA A 22 16.68 -3.04 8.74
CA ALA A 22 16.83 -3.40 10.15
C ALA A 22 15.84 -4.49 10.56
N ALA A 23 16.25 -5.76 10.45
CA ALA A 23 15.72 -6.84 11.29
C ALA A 23 16.73 -7.98 11.32
N ALA A 24 17.79 -7.82 12.09
CA ALA A 24 18.63 -8.94 12.52
C ALA A 24 18.05 -9.47 13.83
N VAL A 25 17.45 -10.66 13.80
CA VAL A 25 17.04 -11.39 15.00
C VAL A 25 18.07 -12.48 15.25
N ALA A 26 18.82 -12.32 16.34
CA ALA A 26 19.69 -13.36 16.88
C ALA A 26 18.84 -14.38 17.65
N VAL A 27 18.84 -15.64 17.23
CA VAL A 27 18.36 -16.77 18.03
C VAL A 27 19.54 -17.73 18.19
N ILE A 28 20.14 -17.72 19.38
CA ILE A 28 20.97 -18.82 19.87
C ILE A 28 20.44 -19.18 21.25
N ALA A 29 19.58 -20.19 21.30
CA ALA A 29 19.25 -20.90 22.52
C ALA A 29 19.68 -22.36 22.31
N GLY A 30 20.86 -22.68 22.82
CA GLY A 30 21.35 -24.05 22.90
C GLY A 30 20.73 -24.74 24.12
N VAL A 31 20.02 -25.83 23.89
CA VAL A 31 19.68 -26.80 24.93
C VAL A 31 20.45 -28.08 24.63
N LEU A 32 21.53 -28.28 25.38
CA LEU A 32 22.28 -29.53 25.45
C LEU A 32 21.52 -30.49 26.36
N PHE A 33 21.10 -31.62 25.80
CA PHE A 33 20.70 -32.81 26.56
C PHE A 33 21.97 -33.58 26.93
N GLN A 34 22.25 -33.73 28.23
CA GLN A 34 23.21 -34.70 28.73
C GLN A 34 22.51 -35.68 29.69
N VAL A 35 22.65 -36.96 29.36
CA VAL A 35 22.32 -38.11 30.21
C VAL A 35 23.63 -38.55 30.88
N SER A 36 23.64 -38.70 32.21
CA SER A 36 24.32 -39.84 32.87
C SER A 36 24.12 -39.90 34.39
N SER A 37 23.72 -41.10 34.79
CA SER A 37 24.10 -41.90 35.97
C SER A 37 23.99 -41.37 37.39
N ALA A 38 23.23 -42.14 38.18
CA ALA A 38 23.19 -42.19 39.62
C ALA A 38 24.53 -42.58 40.28
N GLN A 39 24.83 -41.98 41.44
CA GLN A 39 25.48 -42.69 42.53
C GLN A 39 25.17 -42.04 43.89
N SER A 40 24.77 -42.89 44.82
CA SER A 40 24.48 -42.64 46.24
C SER A 40 25.76 -42.37 47.03
N ASN A 41 25.74 -41.40 47.96
CA ASN A 41 26.23 -41.63 49.33
C ASN A 41 25.88 -40.51 50.33
N ASN A 42 25.57 -40.96 51.55
CA ASN A 42 25.27 -40.20 52.76
C ASN A 42 26.48 -39.42 53.31
N GLY A 43 26.23 -38.27 53.96
CA GLY A 43 27.21 -37.55 54.78
C GLY A 43 26.61 -36.34 55.49
N LYS A 44 26.71 -36.33 56.82
CA LYS A 44 26.03 -35.51 57.84
C LYS A 44 26.90 -34.31 58.28
N LEU A 45 26.29 -33.18 58.70
CA LEU A 45 26.63 -32.26 59.85
C LEU A 45 26.68 -30.73 59.58
N ALA A 46 25.87 -30.01 60.40
CA ALA A 46 26.06 -28.71 61.12
C ALA A 46 26.35 -27.39 60.35
N ALA A 47 25.48 -26.35 60.41
CA ALA A 47 25.42 -25.18 61.36
C ALA A 47 26.61 -24.19 61.19
N ASP A 48 26.55 -22.85 61.11
CA ASP A 48 25.58 -21.79 61.50
C ASP A 48 26.00 -20.43 60.79
N PRO A 49 25.48 -19.19 61.07
CA PRO A 49 25.19 -18.12 60.08
C PRO A 49 26.05 -16.82 60.21
N PRO A 50 25.51 -15.58 60.10
CA PRO A 50 25.43 -14.69 58.93
C PRO A 50 26.29 -13.40 59.06
N GLU A 51 26.49 -12.62 57.98
CA GLU A 51 26.84 -11.20 58.14
C GLU A 51 26.16 -10.29 57.12
N THR A 52 25.30 -9.41 57.63
CA THR A 52 24.65 -8.30 56.94
C THR A 52 25.50 -7.04 57.12
N ARG A 53 25.87 -6.34 56.04
CA ARG A 53 26.15 -4.88 56.07
C ARG A 53 25.71 -4.22 54.77
N GLN A 54 24.58 -3.51 54.83
CA GLN A 54 24.33 -2.28 54.07
C GLN A 54 24.83 -1.09 54.94
N PRO A 55 24.69 0.19 54.52
CA PRO A 55 24.89 0.85 53.22
C PRO A 55 25.80 2.10 53.38
N HIS A 56 26.31 2.69 52.28
CA HIS A 56 26.67 4.11 52.28
C HIS A 56 26.30 4.81 50.96
N SER A 57 25.35 5.74 51.10
CA SER A 57 25.16 7.00 50.35
C SER A 57 26.49 7.78 50.25
N SER A 58 26.79 8.69 49.33
CA SER A 58 26.05 9.65 48.50
C SER A 58 27.09 10.33 47.59
N LEU A 59 26.67 10.97 46.50
CA LEU A 59 26.96 12.40 46.21
C LEU A 59 26.50 12.77 44.78
N LYS A 60 25.65 13.80 44.72
CA LYS A 60 25.19 14.52 43.52
C LYS A 60 26.35 15.28 42.84
N LYS A 61 26.29 15.42 41.51
CA LYS A 61 26.62 16.69 40.84
C LYS A 61 25.86 16.86 39.52
N MET A 62 25.35 18.07 39.35
CA MET A 62 24.43 18.57 38.32
C MET A 62 25.10 18.80 36.97
N ASN A 63 24.30 18.82 35.91
CA ASN A 63 24.30 19.93 34.96
C ASN A 63 22.93 20.04 34.25
N THR A 64 22.32 21.23 34.35
CA THR A 64 21.11 21.63 33.65
C THR A 64 21.35 23.01 33.01
N ARG A 65 20.62 23.28 31.92
CA ARG A 65 20.21 24.59 31.34
C ARG A 65 21.08 25.05 30.13
N PRO A 66 20.55 25.72 29.05
CA PRO A 66 19.38 26.61 29.03
C PRO A 66 18.28 26.47 27.95
N GLN A 67 17.05 26.76 28.41
CA GLN A 67 15.95 27.37 27.66
C GLN A 67 16.22 28.86 27.41
N ALA A 68 15.86 29.33 26.22
CA ALA A 68 15.55 30.70 25.82
C ALA A 68 14.63 30.58 24.58
N SER A 69 13.62 31.38 24.27
CA SER A 69 12.79 32.39 24.92
C SER A 69 11.60 32.57 23.97
N ALA A 70 10.39 32.82 24.48
CA ALA A 70 9.29 33.48 23.73
C ALA A 70 9.70 34.96 23.49
N GLU A 71 9.24 35.78 22.53
CA GLU A 71 8.11 35.92 21.58
C GLU A 71 8.55 37.08 20.60
N PRO A 72 7.87 37.49 19.49
CA PRO A 72 6.46 37.91 19.46
C PRO A 72 5.65 37.56 18.20
N ALA A 73 4.35 37.83 18.34
CA ALA A 73 3.29 37.77 17.34
C ALA A 73 3.60 38.50 16.02
N GLY A 74 3.50 37.76 14.92
CA GLY A 74 3.26 38.28 13.58
C GLY A 74 1.89 37.77 13.12
N SER A 75 0.96 38.69 12.94
CA SER A 75 -0.32 38.48 12.26
C SER A 75 -0.07 38.06 10.81
N GLU A 76 -0.28 36.79 10.49
CA GLU A 76 -0.48 36.36 9.10
C GLU A 76 -1.97 36.23 8.84
N ASP A 77 -2.42 37.00 7.86
CA ASP A 77 -3.75 37.08 7.28
C ASP A 77 -4.46 35.72 7.12
N PRO A 78 -5.80 35.69 7.13
CA PRO A 78 -6.55 34.47 6.93
C PRO A 78 -6.21 33.91 5.55
N ALA A 79 -5.51 32.77 5.58
CA ALA A 79 -5.47 31.72 4.59
C ALA A 79 -6.15 32.12 3.28
N ALA A 80 -5.33 32.54 2.31
CA ALA A 80 -5.67 32.43 0.91
C ALA A 80 -6.20 31.01 0.69
N LYS A 81 -7.53 30.87 0.60
CA LYS A 81 -8.19 29.63 0.21
C LYS A 81 -7.63 29.30 -1.16
N SER A 82 -6.63 28.43 -1.19
CA SER A 82 -6.28 27.69 -2.39
C SER A 82 -7.61 27.17 -2.95
N PRO A 83 -7.90 27.34 -4.24
CA PRO A 83 -9.16 26.89 -4.81
C PRO A 83 -9.36 25.44 -4.36
N GLU A 84 -10.42 25.21 -3.58
CA GLU A 84 -10.61 23.96 -2.86
C GLU A 84 -10.61 22.83 -3.87
N LYS A 85 -9.50 22.09 -3.88
CA LYS A 85 -9.19 21.16 -4.96
C LYS A 85 -10.12 19.97 -4.85
N ARG A 86 -10.86 19.68 -5.91
CA ARG A 86 -11.73 18.50 -5.99
C ARG A 86 -10.90 17.25 -5.69
N LEU A 87 -11.27 16.54 -4.63
CA LEU A 87 -10.54 15.41 -4.09
C LEU A 87 -11.44 14.18 -4.04
N PHE A 88 -10.92 13.09 -4.59
CA PHE A 88 -11.55 11.79 -4.61
C PHE A 88 -10.86 10.88 -3.61
N TYR A 89 -11.66 10.14 -2.85
CA TYR A 89 -11.20 9.20 -1.84
C TYR A 89 -11.93 7.88 -2.02
N TYR A 90 -11.17 6.79 -2.03
CA TYR A 90 -11.65 5.43 -2.03
C TYR A 90 -10.93 4.64 -0.94
N GLU A 91 -11.67 3.81 -0.22
CA GLU A 91 -11.13 2.85 0.73
C GLU A 91 -11.82 1.51 0.54
N PHE A 92 -11.03 0.45 0.49
CA PHE A 92 -11.46 -0.94 0.58
C PHE A 92 -10.90 -1.54 1.85
N THR A 93 -11.71 -2.28 2.61
CA THR A 93 -11.27 -3.01 3.80
C THR A 93 -11.84 -4.42 3.81
N GLN A 94 -10.97 -5.40 4.02
CA GLN A 94 -11.35 -6.78 4.34
C GLN A 94 -10.27 -7.46 5.21
N PRO A 95 -10.45 -7.62 6.54
CA PRO A 95 -9.40 -8.07 7.45
C PRO A 95 -8.75 -9.41 7.10
N ASP A 96 -9.52 -10.35 6.55
CA ASP A 96 -9.04 -11.71 6.26
C ASP A 96 -8.24 -11.83 4.96
N PHE A 97 -8.12 -10.74 4.19
CA PHE A 97 -7.37 -10.75 2.93
C PHE A 97 -5.89 -10.48 3.15
N VAL A 98 -5.05 -11.05 2.27
CA VAL A 98 -3.60 -10.78 2.24
C VAL A 98 -3.33 -9.28 2.10
N ILE A 99 -4.17 -8.57 1.34
CA ILE A 99 -4.18 -7.11 1.28
C ILE A 99 -5.47 -6.66 1.98
N SER A 100 -5.35 -6.32 3.25
CA SER A 100 -6.53 -6.16 4.13
C SER A 100 -7.16 -4.78 4.05
N ARG A 101 -6.42 -3.78 3.55
CA ARG A 101 -6.87 -2.41 3.39
C ARG A 101 -6.18 -1.76 2.21
N ILE A 102 -6.94 -1.05 1.38
CA ILE A 102 -6.42 -0.22 0.29
C ILE A 102 -7.10 1.14 0.37
N VAL A 103 -6.33 2.21 0.32
CA VAL A 103 -6.81 3.59 0.29
C VAL A 103 -6.24 4.27 -0.94
N ILE A 104 -7.10 4.86 -1.76
CA ILE A 104 -6.71 5.64 -2.92
C ILE A 104 -7.21 7.07 -2.72
N THR A 105 -6.31 8.04 -2.85
CA THR A 105 -6.66 9.46 -2.93
C THR A 105 -6.15 10.01 -4.25
N HIS A 106 -6.94 10.84 -4.93
CA HIS A 106 -6.48 11.52 -6.14
C HIS A 106 -7.25 12.80 -6.41
N ASP A 107 -6.65 13.67 -7.20
CA ASP A 107 -7.30 14.86 -7.75
C ASP A 107 -8.00 14.57 -9.09
N SER A 108 -8.65 15.60 -9.66
CA SER A 108 -9.26 15.56 -10.99
C SER A 108 -8.27 15.38 -12.14
N SER A 109 -6.96 15.54 -11.92
CA SER A 109 -5.94 15.21 -12.91
C SER A 109 -5.50 13.74 -12.85
N GLY A 110 -6.03 12.98 -11.89
CA GLY A 110 -5.66 11.59 -11.61
C GLY A 110 -4.35 11.42 -10.85
N LYS A 111 -3.73 12.51 -10.38
CA LYS A 111 -2.54 12.42 -9.53
C LYS A 111 -2.96 12.21 -8.09
N GLY A 112 -2.25 11.32 -7.40
CA GLY A 112 -2.50 11.08 -6.00
C GLY A 112 -1.64 9.98 -5.41
N GLU A 113 -2.20 9.28 -4.43
CA GLU A 113 -1.50 8.26 -3.65
C GLU A 113 -2.37 7.02 -3.49
N ILE A 114 -1.73 5.86 -3.44
CA ILE A 114 -2.33 4.61 -3.00
C ILE A 114 -1.58 4.14 -1.77
N SER A 115 -2.33 3.76 -0.74
CA SER A 115 -1.81 3.18 0.48
C SER A 115 -2.44 1.81 0.69
N PHE A 116 -1.66 0.80 1.07
CA PHE A 116 -2.20 -0.54 1.29
C PHE A 116 -1.55 -1.23 2.50
N LYS A 117 -2.32 -2.10 3.16
CA LYS A 117 -1.86 -2.94 4.26
C LYS A 117 -1.74 -4.38 3.78
N LYS A 118 -0.53 -4.94 3.86
CA LYS A 118 -0.26 -6.35 3.56
C LYS A 118 -0.15 -7.16 4.84
N SER A 119 -0.65 -8.38 4.84
CA SER A 119 -0.52 -9.30 5.96
C SER A 119 0.96 -9.51 6.32
N GLY A 120 1.26 -9.50 7.62
CA GLY A 120 2.62 -9.56 8.15
C GLY A 120 3.37 -8.21 8.20
N ILE A 121 2.80 -7.13 7.66
CA ILE A 121 3.38 -5.76 7.76
C ILE A 121 2.45 -4.89 8.60
N SER A 122 2.98 -4.32 9.69
CA SER A 122 2.19 -3.47 10.60
C SER A 122 1.81 -2.13 9.97
N GLU A 123 2.69 -1.58 9.14
CA GLU A 123 2.56 -0.26 8.54
C GLU A 123 1.84 -0.30 7.18
N MET A 124 1.19 0.82 6.84
CA MET A 124 0.66 1.05 5.49
C MET A 124 1.81 1.38 4.55
N ILE A 125 1.89 0.72 3.41
CA ILE A 125 2.82 1.09 2.34
C ILE A 125 2.11 2.12 1.46
N THR A 126 2.70 3.32 1.32
CA THR A 126 2.14 4.43 0.53
C THR A 126 3.03 4.75 -0.66
N GLU A 127 2.43 4.78 -1.84
CA GLU A 127 3.11 5.04 -3.10
C GLU A 127 2.31 6.06 -3.94
N PRO A 128 2.98 6.90 -4.75
CA PRO A 128 2.30 7.80 -5.65
C PRO A 128 1.64 7.02 -6.79
N ILE A 129 0.48 7.50 -7.24
CA ILE A 129 -0.22 6.95 -8.41
C ILE A 129 -0.55 8.05 -9.41
N LEU A 130 -0.68 7.61 -10.67
CA LEU A 130 -1.27 8.40 -11.74
C LEU A 130 -2.37 7.55 -12.36
N ILE A 131 -3.60 8.02 -12.29
CA ILE A 131 -4.76 7.41 -12.94
C ILE A 131 -4.89 8.05 -14.33
N SER A 132 -5.12 7.23 -15.35
CA SER A 132 -5.16 7.73 -16.73
C SER A 132 -6.42 8.58 -17.01
N PRO A 133 -6.36 9.54 -17.96
CA PRO A 133 -7.50 10.39 -18.27
C PRO A 133 -8.80 9.64 -18.67
N PRO A 134 -8.75 8.53 -19.44
CA PRO A 134 -9.95 7.74 -19.73
C PRO A 134 -10.61 7.17 -18.48
N VAL A 135 -9.83 6.74 -17.50
CA VAL A 135 -10.34 6.20 -16.23
C VAL A 135 -10.96 7.32 -15.38
N ILE A 136 -10.28 8.46 -15.27
CA ILE A 136 -10.82 9.63 -14.56
C ILE A 136 -12.14 10.09 -15.16
N SER A 137 -12.24 10.16 -16.49
CA SER A 137 -13.48 10.54 -17.16
C SER A 137 -14.64 9.60 -16.83
N ARG A 138 -14.39 8.27 -16.72
CA ARG A 138 -15.41 7.29 -16.29
C ARG A 138 -15.84 7.52 -14.84
N LEU A 139 -14.89 7.75 -13.93
CA LEU A 139 -15.17 8.02 -12.53
C LEU A 139 -16.00 9.31 -12.37
N GLU A 140 -15.57 10.40 -12.98
CA GLU A 140 -16.27 11.69 -12.92
C GLU A 140 -17.68 11.59 -13.49
N SER A 141 -17.85 10.87 -14.61
CA SER A 141 -19.17 10.63 -15.20
C SER A 141 -20.09 9.86 -14.26
N ALA A 142 -19.59 8.87 -13.53
CA ALA A 142 -20.38 8.13 -12.55
C ALA A 142 -20.74 8.99 -11.33
N PHE A 143 -19.80 9.77 -10.80
CA PHE A 143 -20.09 10.73 -9.73
C PHE A 143 -21.14 11.77 -10.14
N ALA A 144 -21.09 12.24 -11.39
CA ALA A 144 -22.05 13.18 -11.94
C ALA A 144 -23.45 12.56 -12.08
N ARG A 145 -23.57 11.32 -12.60
CA ARG A 145 -24.86 10.62 -12.73
C ARG A 145 -25.50 10.32 -11.37
N LEU A 146 -24.69 10.09 -10.35
CA LEU A 146 -25.15 9.92 -8.97
C LEU A 146 -25.58 11.24 -8.31
N SER A 147 -25.31 12.39 -8.94
CA SER A 147 -25.37 13.71 -8.30
C SER A 147 -24.74 13.66 -6.91
N PHE A 148 -23.56 13.03 -6.81
CA PHE A 148 -23.12 12.39 -5.58
C PHE A 148 -23.11 13.34 -4.39
N LEU A 149 -22.62 14.57 -4.52
CA LEU A 149 -22.56 15.55 -3.43
C LEU A 149 -23.93 16.03 -2.94
N ASP A 150 -24.93 15.98 -3.81
CA ASP A 150 -26.29 16.47 -3.53
C ASP A 150 -27.25 15.32 -3.16
N SER A 151 -26.81 14.07 -3.31
CA SER A 151 -27.60 12.87 -3.02
C SER A 151 -27.50 12.45 -1.55
N SER A 152 -28.61 11.97 -1.00
CA SER A 152 -28.65 11.28 0.31
C SER A 152 -28.86 9.77 0.18
N GLU A 153 -28.76 9.23 -1.05
CA GLU A 153 -29.03 7.81 -1.34
C GLU A 153 -28.08 6.87 -0.58
N ASN A 154 -28.64 5.89 0.12
CA ASN A 154 -27.86 4.80 0.69
C ASN A 154 -27.64 3.71 -0.38
N TYR A 155 -26.39 3.49 -0.75
CA TYR A 155 -26.04 2.49 -1.78
C TYR A 155 -25.98 1.05 -1.25
N GLN A 156 -26.05 0.84 0.07
CA GLN A 156 -25.99 -0.48 0.67
C GLN A 156 -27.23 -1.29 0.28
N TYR A 157 -26.98 -2.48 -0.26
CA TYR A 157 -28.03 -3.47 -0.50
C TYR A 157 -28.59 -4.04 0.81
N GLU A 158 -29.83 -4.52 0.78
CA GLU A 158 -30.55 -5.03 1.95
C GLU A 158 -29.79 -6.15 2.68
N LYS A 159 -29.11 -7.02 1.94
CA LYS A 159 -28.28 -8.09 2.51
C LYS A 159 -26.85 -7.63 2.75
N ASP A 160 -26.30 -8.05 3.87
CA ASP A 160 -24.90 -7.80 4.23
C ASP A 160 -23.95 -8.81 3.56
N TYR A 161 -23.03 -8.29 2.75
CA TYR A 161 -21.95 -9.05 2.12
C TYR A 161 -20.57 -8.59 2.59
N ALA A 162 -20.42 -8.19 3.86
CA ALA A 162 -19.15 -7.72 4.44
C ALA A 162 -17.97 -8.69 4.26
N HIS A 163 -18.22 -10.00 4.12
CA HIS A 163 -17.20 -11.00 3.81
C HIS A 163 -16.54 -10.82 2.43
N LEU A 164 -17.14 -10.04 1.54
CA LEU A 164 -16.54 -9.62 0.25
C LEU A 164 -15.73 -8.33 0.38
N GLY A 165 -15.73 -7.72 1.56
CA GLY A 165 -15.11 -6.45 1.88
C GLY A 165 -16.06 -5.27 1.82
N THR A 166 -15.68 -4.21 2.53
CA THR A 166 -16.43 -2.96 2.64
C THR A 166 -15.71 -1.87 1.86
N VAL A 167 -16.49 -1.11 1.08
CA VAL A 167 -16.03 0.03 0.32
C VAL A 167 -16.53 1.32 0.96
N LYS A 168 -15.65 2.32 1.02
CA LYS A 168 -15.98 3.69 1.35
C LYS A 168 -15.55 4.58 0.20
N ILE A 169 -16.46 5.38 -0.31
CA ILE A 169 -16.21 6.37 -1.35
C ILE A 169 -16.53 7.74 -0.77
N ARG A 170 -15.64 8.70 -0.97
CA ARG A 170 -15.85 10.08 -0.57
C ARG A 170 -15.39 11.03 -1.66
N LEU A 171 -16.20 12.06 -1.88
CA LEU A 171 -15.91 13.15 -2.81
C LEU A 171 -15.95 14.45 -2.03
N THR A 172 -14.92 15.26 -2.20
CA THR A 172 -14.87 16.63 -1.68
C THR A 172 -14.71 17.60 -2.84
N ASP A 173 -15.58 18.60 -2.95
CA ASP A 173 -15.56 19.60 -4.01
C ASP A 173 -16.12 20.93 -3.50
N ALA A 174 -15.40 22.03 -3.71
CA ALA A 174 -15.78 23.38 -3.27
C ALA A 174 -16.34 23.41 -1.83
N GLY A 175 -15.67 22.71 -0.91
CA GLY A 175 -15.96 22.76 0.53
C GLY A 175 -17.11 21.85 0.96
N ARG A 176 -17.79 21.22 -0.01
CA ARG A 176 -18.78 20.18 0.22
C ARG A 176 -18.09 18.83 0.24
N SER A 177 -18.48 17.97 1.17
CA SER A 177 -17.96 16.60 1.24
C SER A 177 -19.10 15.63 1.51
N ARG A 178 -19.10 14.51 0.79
CA ARG A 178 -20.01 13.40 1.07
C ARG A 178 -19.23 12.10 1.11
N GLU A 179 -19.61 11.23 2.02
CA GLU A 179 -19.10 9.88 2.15
C GLU A 179 -20.25 8.87 2.02
N ALA A 180 -19.98 7.75 1.34
CA ALA A 180 -20.87 6.60 1.29
C ALA A 180 -20.07 5.33 1.60
N VAL A 181 -20.65 4.46 2.44
CA VAL A 181 -20.06 3.19 2.84
C VAL A 181 -21.02 2.07 2.50
N PHE A 182 -20.54 1.05 1.80
CA PHE A 182 -21.34 -0.11 1.42
C PHE A 182 -20.44 -1.31 1.09
N ASN A 183 -20.94 -2.53 1.25
CA ASN A 183 -20.28 -3.76 0.79
C ASN A 183 -20.84 -4.25 -0.55
N TRP A 184 -22.14 -4.09 -0.75
CA TRP A 184 -22.84 -4.43 -1.97
C TRP A 184 -23.82 -3.33 -2.36
N THR A 185 -24.05 -3.18 -3.67
CA THR A 185 -24.95 -2.18 -4.23
C THR A 185 -25.56 -2.68 -5.54
N GLU A 186 -26.84 -2.38 -5.75
CA GLU A 186 -27.53 -2.58 -7.03
C GLU A 186 -27.54 -1.32 -7.91
N ASN A 187 -27.15 -0.17 -7.35
CA ASN A 187 -27.03 1.05 -8.11
C ASN A 187 -25.87 0.88 -9.14
N PRO A 188 -26.15 1.00 -10.45
CA PRO A 188 -25.17 0.69 -11.49
C PRO A 188 -23.96 1.64 -11.45
N ASP A 189 -24.16 2.90 -11.07
CA ASP A 189 -23.09 3.90 -11.01
C ASP A 189 -22.24 3.75 -9.75
N ALA A 190 -22.84 3.45 -8.60
CA ALA A 190 -22.08 3.12 -7.39
C ALA A 190 -21.26 1.83 -7.58
N LYS A 191 -21.83 0.84 -8.28
CA LYS A 191 -21.12 -0.38 -8.67
C LYS A 191 -19.95 -0.07 -9.60
N LEU A 192 -20.16 0.78 -10.61
CA LEU A 192 -19.11 1.21 -11.54
C LEU A 192 -17.95 1.86 -10.76
N LEU A 193 -18.23 2.79 -9.84
CA LEU A 193 -17.19 3.43 -9.02
C LEU A 193 -16.38 2.38 -8.24
N LYS A 194 -17.06 1.47 -7.52
CA LYS A 194 -16.40 0.38 -6.79
C LYS A 194 -15.52 -0.47 -7.71
N ASP A 195 -16.06 -0.91 -8.84
CA ASP A 195 -15.37 -1.82 -9.75
C ASP A 195 -14.16 -1.13 -10.40
N GLU A 196 -14.27 0.16 -10.73
CA GLU A 196 -13.18 0.90 -11.35
C GLU A 196 -12.03 1.17 -10.37
N TYR A 197 -12.33 1.54 -9.12
CA TYR A 197 -11.30 1.64 -8.08
C TYR A 197 -10.65 0.30 -7.76
N ARG A 198 -11.40 -0.81 -7.80
CA ARG A 198 -10.84 -2.16 -7.67
C ARG A 198 -9.88 -2.46 -8.82
N ARG A 199 -10.22 -2.10 -10.05
CA ARG A 199 -9.32 -2.26 -11.23
C ARG A 199 -8.07 -1.40 -11.12
N ILE A 200 -8.17 -0.16 -10.62
CA ILE A 200 -7.02 0.72 -10.35
C ILE A 200 -6.11 0.05 -9.31
N SER A 201 -6.69 -0.43 -8.22
CA SER A 201 -5.97 -1.12 -7.14
C SER A 201 -5.24 -2.35 -7.67
N ASN A 202 -5.93 -3.20 -8.43
CA ASN A 202 -5.33 -4.38 -9.05
C ASN A 202 -4.16 -4.01 -9.95
N GLN A 203 -4.37 -3.08 -10.89
CA GLN A 203 -3.33 -2.62 -11.81
C GLN A 203 -2.07 -2.17 -11.05
N PHE A 204 -2.25 -1.31 -10.04
CA PHE A 204 -1.15 -0.82 -9.23
C PHE A 204 -0.45 -1.94 -8.45
N MET A 205 -1.22 -2.79 -7.75
CA MET A 205 -0.68 -3.90 -6.94
C MET A 205 0.17 -4.85 -7.75
N TRP A 206 -0.23 -5.20 -8.96
CA TRP A 206 0.59 -6.11 -9.76
C TRP A 206 1.84 -5.44 -10.32
N ILE A 207 1.77 -4.15 -10.71
CA ILE A 207 2.97 -3.39 -11.08
C ILE A 207 3.95 -3.35 -9.90
N PHE A 208 3.45 -3.07 -8.70
CA PHE A 208 4.24 -3.02 -7.47
C PHE A 208 4.89 -4.38 -7.16
N GLU A 209 4.12 -5.46 -7.07
CA GLU A 209 4.64 -6.79 -6.73
C GLU A 209 5.65 -7.30 -7.77
N ILE A 210 5.43 -7.06 -9.06
CA ILE A 210 6.40 -7.40 -10.10
C ILE A 210 7.67 -6.55 -9.96
N GLY A 211 7.55 -5.26 -9.63
CA GLY A 211 8.69 -4.39 -9.34
C GLY A 211 9.52 -4.89 -8.15
N VAL A 212 8.86 -5.29 -7.06
CA VAL A 212 9.53 -5.88 -5.89
C VAL A 212 10.22 -7.20 -6.24
N ALA A 213 9.56 -8.08 -6.99
CA ALA A 213 10.14 -9.35 -7.41
C ALA A 213 11.34 -9.15 -8.35
N ARG A 214 11.24 -8.19 -9.28
CA ARG A 214 12.36 -7.82 -10.18
C ARG A 214 13.63 -7.48 -9.41
N GLU A 215 13.51 -6.85 -8.25
CA GLU A 215 14.67 -6.46 -7.43
C GLU A 215 15.12 -7.58 -6.49
N ASN A 216 14.18 -8.25 -5.83
CA ASN A 216 14.46 -9.10 -4.67
C ASN A 216 14.32 -10.60 -4.94
N GLN A 217 13.42 -11.00 -5.85
CA GLN A 217 13.11 -12.40 -6.15
C GLN A 217 12.78 -12.62 -7.65
N PRO A 218 13.74 -12.41 -8.58
CA PRO A 218 13.46 -12.42 -10.03
C PRO A 218 12.89 -13.75 -10.54
N LEU A 219 13.19 -14.85 -9.86
CA LEU A 219 12.69 -16.19 -10.18
C LEU A 219 11.17 -16.33 -10.00
N ASP A 220 10.53 -15.43 -9.26
CA ASP A 220 9.07 -15.43 -9.06
C ASP A 220 8.31 -14.68 -10.18
N SER A 221 9.01 -13.85 -10.96
CA SER A 221 8.40 -13.06 -12.06
C SER A 221 7.59 -13.89 -13.07
N PRO A 222 7.95 -15.14 -13.45
CA PRO A 222 7.12 -15.97 -14.32
C PRO A 222 5.72 -16.24 -13.76
N ARG A 223 5.60 -16.45 -12.45
CA ARG A 223 4.32 -16.67 -11.77
C ARG A 223 3.50 -15.37 -11.77
N LEU A 224 4.13 -14.25 -11.42
CA LEU A 224 3.46 -12.94 -11.40
C LEU A 224 2.95 -12.52 -12.79
N MET A 225 3.72 -12.80 -13.86
CA MET A 225 3.27 -12.55 -15.24
C MET A 225 2.01 -13.35 -15.60
N LYS A 226 1.88 -14.61 -15.14
CA LYS A 226 0.65 -15.42 -15.35
C LYS A 226 -0.55 -14.80 -14.64
N PHE A 227 -0.36 -14.28 -13.43
CA PHE A 227 -1.44 -13.58 -12.73
C PHE A 227 -1.84 -12.30 -13.47
N LEU A 228 -0.88 -11.51 -13.94
CA LEU A 228 -1.17 -10.31 -14.73
C LEU A 228 -1.94 -10.62 -16.03
N ASP A 229 -1.53 -11.65 -16.78
CA ASP A 229 -2.25 -12.13 -17.98
C ASP A 229 -3.71 -12.50 -17.63
N SER A 230 -3.91 -13.16 -16.49
CA SER A 230 -5.25 -13.53 -16.04
C SER A 230 -6.13 -12.32 -15.73
N LEU A 231 -5.59 -11.23 -15.18
CA LEU A 231 -6.35 -10.00 -14.91
C LEU A 231 -6.72 -9.28 -16.19
N LEU A 232 -5.78 -9.19 -17.14
CA LEU A 232 -6.02 -8.59 -18.45
C LEU A 232 -7.14 -9.33 -19.18
N LYS A 233 -7.14 -10.67 -19.15
CA LYS A 233 -8.20 -11.50 -19.73
C LYS A 233 -9.57 -11.31 -19.08
N ARG A 234 -9.62 -11.03 -17.76
CA ARG A 234 -10.87 -10.79 -17.01
C ARG A 234 -11.30 -9.33 -16.99
N ASN A 235 -10.60 -8.43 -17.68
CA ASN A 235 -10.84 -6.99 -17.64
C ASN A 235 -10.75 -6.40 -16.22
N GLU A 236 -9.82 -6.90 -15.40
CA GLU A 236 -9.62 -6.49 -14.00
C GLU A 236 -8.52 -5.43 -13.82
N VAL A 237 -8.11 -4.79 -14.91
CA VAL A 237 -7.13 -3.69 -14.98
C VAL A 237 -7.84 -2.44 -15.51
N ALA A 238 -7.54 -1.26 -14.96
CA ALA A 238 -8.28 -0.03 -15.27
C ALA A 238 -7.89 0.57 -16.63
N ASP A 239 -6.60 0.58 -16.94
CA ASP A 239 -6.04 1.00 -18.21
C ASP A 239 -4.80 0.17 -18.54
N SER A 240 -4.99 -0.87 -19.35
CA SER A 240 -3.90 -1.75 -19.78
C SER A 240 -2.83 -1.01 -20.58
N ALA A 241 -3.19 0.04 -21.34
CA ALA A 241 -2.24 0.79 -22.16
C ALA A 241 -1.23 1.56 -21.31
N GLN A 242 -1.62 1.97 -20.10
CA GLN A 242 -0.70 2.62 -19.16
C GLN A 242 0.43 1.69 -18.68
N MET A 243 0.25 0.38 -18.80
CA MET A 243 1.25 -0.61 -18.40
C MET A 243 2.34 -0.85 -19.46
N LEU A 244 2.18 -0.35 -20.69
CA LEU A 244 3.13 -0.61 -21.78
C LEU A 244 4.57 -0.22 -21.44
N PRO A 245 4.87 0.98 -20.88
CA PRO A 245 6.24 1.34 -20.52
C PRO A 245 6.86 0.37 -19.51
N PHE A 246 6.06 -0.10 -18.55
CA PHE A 246 6.48 -1.08 -17.56
C PHE A 246 6.80 -2.42 -18.21
N LEU A 247 5.89 -2.94 -19.05
CA LEU A 247 6.06 -4.23 -19.73
C LEU A 247 7.28 -4.24 -20.65
N HIS A 248 7.48 -3.17 -21.44
CA HIS A 248 8.68 -3.01 -22.26
C HIS A 248 9.95 -2.95 -21.41
N GLY A 249 9.91 -2.30 -20.25
CA GLY A 249 11.03 -2.34 -19.30
C GLY A 249 11.39 -3.74 -18.79
N LEU A 250 10.43 -4.67 -18.75
CA LEU A 250 10.66 -6.06 -18.36
C LEU A 250 11.19 -6.95 -19.50
N THR A 251 10.93 -6.60 -20.77
CA THR A 251 11.41 -7.42 -21.90
C THR A 251 12.93 -7.38 -22.03
N ASP A 252 13.51 -6.24 -21.68
CA ASP A 252 14.94 -5.97 -21.84
C ASP A 252 15.72 -6.23 -20.55
N ASP A 253 15.05 -6.66 -19.47
CA ASP A 253 15.70 -6.91 -18.19
C ASP A 253 16.31 -8.31 -18.11
N GLU A 254 17.63 -8.39 -18.21
CA GLU A 254 18.40 -9.64 -18.14
C GLU A 254 18.39 -10.32 -16.76
N ARG A 255 18.01 -9.62 -15.69
CA ARG A 255 17.87 -10.21 -14.35
C ARG A 255 16.66 -11.14 -14.28
N LEU A 256 15.70 -10.96 -15.19
CA LEU A 256 14.48 -11.74 -15.23
C LEU A 256 14.67 -13.03 -16.05
N PRO A 257 14.05 -14.14 -15.64
CA PRO A 257 14.02 -15.35 -16.45
C PRO A 257 13.48 -15.09 -17.86
N LEU A 258 14.07 -15.73 -18.87
CA LEU A 258 13.66 -15.57 -20.28
C LEU A 258 12.16 -15.79 -20.49
N ILE A 259 11.57 -16.75 -19.77
CA ILE A 259 10.12 -17.01 -19.82
C ILE A 259 9.28 -15.81 -19.35
N ALA A 260 9.72 -15.06 -18.33
CA ALA A 260 9.03 -13.86 -17.86
C ALA A 260 9.16 -12.71 -18.88
N ARG A 261 10.36 -12.52 -19.43
CA ARG A 261 10.63 -11.51 -20.48
C ARG A 261 9.78 -11.75 -21.73
N ASN A 262 9.75 -12.99 -22.22
CA ASN A 262 8.93 -13.39 -23.37
C ASN A 262 7.43 -13.20 -23.09
N HIS A 263 6.99 -13.47 -21.85
CA HIS A 263 5.61 -13.24 -21.45
C HIS A 263 5.27 -11.75 -21.43
N ALA A 264 6.10 -10.90 -20.85
CA ALA A 264 5.93 -9.45 -20.88
C ALA A 264 5.83 -8.92 -22.32
N ALA A 265 6.70 -9.40 -23.23
CA ALA A 265 6.68 -9.03 -24.64
C ALA A 265 5.36 -9.44 -25.33
N ARG A 266 4.83 -10.63 -25.00
CA ARG A 266 3.53 -11.09 -25.50
C ARG A 266 2.40 -10.19 -24.99
N LEU A 267 2.38 -9.86 -23.70
CA LEU A 267 1.34 -8.99 -23.11
C LEU A 267 1.39 -7.59 -23.72
N ALA A 268 2.58 -7.00 -23.89
CA ALA A 268 2.74 -5.70 -24.52
C ALA A 268 2.14 -5.68 -25.94
N LYS A 269 2.48 -6.68 -26.78
CA LYS A 269 1.91 -6.83 -28.13
C LYS A 269 0.39 -7.00 -28.12
N GLN A 270 -0.16 -7.74 -27.15
CA GLN A 270 -1.61 -7.92 -27.02
C GLN A 270 -2.32 -6.62 -26.69
N ILE A 271 -1.77 -5.83 -25.76
CA ILE A 271 -2.32 -4.53 -25.36
C ILE A 271 -2.24 -3.52 -26.52
N GLU A 272 -1.11 -3.49 -27.24
CA GLU A 272 -0.95 -2.64 -28.44
C GLU A 272 -1.97 -2.98 -29.53
N LYS A 273 -2.23 -4.28 -29.76
CA LYS A 273 -3.25 -4.72 -30.70
C LYS A 273 -4.66 -4.29 -30.27
N GLN A 274 -5.00 -4.42 -28.99
CA GLN A 274 -6.29 -3.99 -28.45
C GLN A 274 -6.49 -2.48 -28.57
N LYS A 275 -5.44 -1.71 -28.32
CA LYS A 275 -5.48 -0.24 -28.48
C LYS A 275 -5.73 0.18 -29.93
N ASN A 276 -5.16 -0.54 -30.89
CA ASN A 276 -5.30 -0.22 -32.32
C ASN A 276 -6.60 -0.75 -32.92
N ASN A 277 -7.31 -1.64 -32.23
CA ASN A 277 -8.62 -2.15 -32.61
C ASN A 277 -9.57 -2.13 -31.41
N PRO A 278 -9.98 -0.93 -30.94
CA PRO A 278 -10.93 -0.81 -29.85
C PRO A 278 -12.25 -1.46 -30.30
N GLN A 279 -12.73 -2.44 -29.54
CA GLN A 279 -14.07 -3.00 -29.73
C GLN A 279 -15.15 -2.01 -29.32
#